data_AF-A0A5M9JXY7-F1
#
_entry.id   AF-A0A5M9JXY7-F1
#
_cell.length_a   1.000
_cell.length_b   1.000
_cell.length_c   1.000
_cell.angle_alpha   90.00
_cell.angle_beta   90.00
_cell.angle_gamma   90.00
#
_symmetry.space_group_name_H-M   'P 1'
#
loop_
_entity.id
_entity.type
_entity.pdbx_description
1 polymer ?
#
loop_
_entity_poly.entity_id
_entity_poly.type
_entity_poly.pdbx_seq_one_letter_code
_entity_poly.pdbx_strand_id
1 'polypeptide(L)' 'MEVLETREEIEEAEEEGDLDGLKVRNEERISKCEGIVGEALEAGDLEKARIETIRLRYWVNVRDSLHAWEKGKPVVMVH' A
#
# COMPACT_ATOMS: atom_id res chain seq x y z
N MET A 1 -7.08 -3.01 10.28
CA MET A 1 -6.00 -3.08 11.29
C MET A 1 -4.65 -2.77 10.63
N GLU A 2 -4.33 -3.37 9.48
CA GLU A 2 -3.02 -3.16 8.78
C GLU A 2 -2.68 -1.72 8.34
N VAL A 3 -3.65 -0.84 8.11
CA VAL A 3 -3.42 0.52 7.56
C VAL A 3 -2.69 1.45 8.54
N LEU A 4 -3.03 1.38 9.83
CA LEU A 4 -2.39 2.24 10.84
C LEU A 4 -0.97 1.74 11.14
N GLU A 5 -0.83 0.43 11.32
CA GLU A 5 0.47 -0.23 11.56
C GLU A 5 1.48 0.04 10.44
N THR A 6 1.03 0.04 9.18
CA THR A 6 1.90 0.36 8.03
C THR A 6 2.39 1.80 8.07
N ARG A 7 1.60 2.75 8.59
CA ARG A 7 2.00 4.16 8.69
C ARG A 7 3.01 4.36 9.81
N GLU A 8 2.76 3.75 10.96
CA GLU A 8 3.68 3.78 12.11
C GLU A 8 5.06 3.23 11.72
N GLU A 9 5.12 2.09 11.03
CA GLU A 9 6.39 1.51 10.57
C GLU A 9 7.18 2.44 9.63
N ILE A 10 6.49 3.25 8.80
CA ILE A 10 7.15 4.22 7.91
C ILE A 10 7.65 5.45 8.68
N GLU A 11 6.91 5.89 9.70
CA GLU A 11 7.28 7.02 10.56
C GLU A 11 8.42 6.69 11.52
N GLU A 12 8.54 5.42 11.95
CA GLU A 12 9.57 4.95 12.87
C GLU A 12 10.89 4.57 12.18
N ALA A 13 10.92 4.46 10.85
CA ALA A 13 12.14 4.12 10.11
C ALA A 13 13.23 5.19 10.29
N GLU A 14 14.45 4.75 10.64
CA GLU A 14 15.60 5.63 10.85
C GLU A 14 16.60 5.60 9.68
N GLU A 15 16.53 4.56 8.86
CA GLU A 15 17.27 4.40 7.61
C GLU A 15 16.46 3.69 6.53
N GLU A 16 16.88 3.83 5.27
CA GLU A 16 16.14 3.27 4.13
C GLU A 16 16.03 1.73 4.21
N GLY A 17 17.04 1.06 4.76
CA GLY A 17 17.06 -0.39 4.94
C GLY A 17 15.96 -0.91 5.86
N ASP A 18 15.47 -0.11 6.81
CA ASP A 18 14.35 -0.47 7.68
C ASP A 18 13.06 -0.70 6.88
N LEU A 19 12.94 -0.01 5.73
CA LEU A 19 11.75 -0.03 4.89
C LEU A 19 11.76 -1.14 3.83
N ASP A 20 12.87 -1.85 3.61
CA ASP A 20 12.97 -2.83 2.53
C ASP A 20 11.98 -3.99 2.72
N GLY A 21 11.81 -4.47 3.95
CA GLY A 21 10.80 -5.48 4.27
C GLY A 21 9.37 -4.98 4.04
N LEU A 22 9.12 -3.70 4.30
CA LEU A 22 7.81 -3.10 4.06
C LEU A 22 7.54 -2.89 2.57
N LYS A 23 8.53 -2.46 1.78
CA LYS A 23 8.44 -2.36 0.31
C LYS A 23 8.00 -3.69 -0.30
N VAL A 24 8.66 -4.79 0.09
CA VAL A 24 8.31 -6.14 -0.40
C VAL A 24 6.88 -6.52 -0.04
N ARG A 25 6.51 -6.40 1.24
CA ARG A 25 5.15 -6.74 1.70
C ARG A 25 4.08 -5.86 1.04
N ASN A 26 4.37 -4.60 0.76
CA ASN A 26 3.45 -3.70 0.08
C ASN A 26 3.21 -4.12 -1.38
N GLU A 27 4.25 -4.51 -2.12
CA GLU A 27 4.10 -5.03 -3.49
C GLU A 27 3.28 -6.33 -3.52
N GLU A 28 3.48 -7.24 -2.55
CA GLU A 28 2.66 -8.45 -2.44
C GLU A 28 1.18 -8.12 -2.21
N ARG A 29 0.87 -7.11 -1.40
CA ARG A 29 -0.49 -6.64 -1.16
C ARG A 29 -1.10 -5.99 -2.41
N ILE A 30 -0.34 -5.17 -3.12
CA ILE A 30 -0.76 -4.59 -4.41
C ILE A 30 -1.12 -5.70 -5.39
N SER A 31 -0.22 -6.65 -5.62
CA SER A 31 -0.44 -7.76 -6.56
C SER A 31 -1.66 -8.61 -6.18
N LYS A 32 -1.87 -8.87 -4.88
CA LYS A 32 -3.05 -9.57 -4.39
C LYS A 32 -4.34 -8.79 -4.68
N CYS A 33 -4.35 -7.48 -4.42
CA CYS A 33 -5.51 -6.62 -4.72
C CYS A 33 -5.80 -6.60 -6.22
N GLU A 34 -4.78 -6.49 -7.07
CA GLU A 34 -4.93 -6.54 -8.54
C GLU A 34 -5.55 -7.86 -9.01
N GLY A 35 -5.11 -8.99 -8.46
CA GLY A 35 -5.69 -10.30 -8.74
C GLY A 35 -7.18 -10.36 -8.36
N ILE A 36 -7.53 -9.90 -7.16
CA ILE A 36 -8.93 -9.89 -6.68
C ILE A 36 -9.80 -8.96 -7.53
N VAL A 37 -9.28 -7.80 -7.95
CA VAL A 37 -9.99 -6.89 -8.86
C VAL A 37 -10.22 -7.57 -10.21
N GLY A 38 -9.21 -8.23 -10.77
CA GLY A 38 -9.31 -8.98 -12.03
C GLY A 38 -10.39 -10.06 -11.97
N GLU A 39 -10.34 -10.93 -10.96
CA GLU A 39 -11.35 -11.97 -10.73
C GLU A 39 -12.76 -11.39 -10.57
N ALA A 40 -12.90 -10.28 -9.83
CA ALA A 40 -14.20 -9.64 -9.63
C ALA A 40 -14.76 -9.04 -10.93
N LEU A 41 -13.91 -8.42 -11.75
CA LEU A 41 -14.31 -7.90 -13.06
C LEU A 41 -14.72 -9.02 -14.02
N GLU A 42 -13.96 -10.12 -14.07
CA GLU A 42 -14.29 -11.29 -14.89
C GLU A 42 -15.63 -11.92 -14.48
N ALA A 43 -15.91 -11.97 -13.17
CA ALA A 43 -17.17 -12.47 -12.63
C ALA A 43 -18.35 -11.48 -12.74
N GLY A 44 -18.11 -10.24 -13.18
CA GLY A 44 -19.12 -9.18 -13.22
C GLY A 44 -19.50 -8.61 -11.83
N ASP A 45 -18.73 -8.92 -10.79
CA ASP A 45 -18.93 -8.42 -9.43
C ASP A 45 -18.30 -7.03 -9.24
N LEU A 46 -19.01 -6.02 -9.77
CA LEU A 46 -18.56 -4.62 -9.74
C LEU A 46 -18.49 -4.05 -8.31
N GLU A 47 -19.27 -4.61 -7.38
CA GLU A 47 -19.25 -4.21 -5.98
C GLU A 47 -17.90 -4.60 -5.35
N LYS A 48 -17.53 -5.87 -5.49
CA LYS A 48 -16.25 -6.39 -5.00
C LYS A 48 -15.07 -5.69 -5.69
N ALA A 49 -15.13 -5.49 -7.00
CA ALA A 49 -14.09 -4.78 -7.74
C ALA A 49 -13.89 -3.34 -7.21
N ARG A 50 -14.99 -2.63 -6.93
CA ARG A 50 -14.93 -1.26 -6.38
C ARG A 50 -14.30 -1.24 -4.99
N ILE A 51 -14.75 -2.11 -4.08
CA ILE A 51 -14.23 -2.18 -2.71
C ILE A 51 -12.73 -2.49 -2.73
N GLU A 52 -12.31 -3.44 -3.56
CA GLU A 52 -10.91 -3.83 -3.63
C GLU A 52 -10.03 -2.75 -4.29
N THR A 53 -10.56 -2.02 -5.27
CA THR A 53 -9.84 -0.87 -5.88
C THR A 53 -9.56 0.24 -4.87
N ILE A 54 -10.45 0.48 -3.90
CA ILE A 54 -10.21 1.45 -2.82
C ILE A 54 -9.00 1.02 -1.98
N ARG A 55 -8.87 -0.28 -1.68
CA ARG A 55 -7.71 -0.83 -0.96
C ARG A 55 -6.45 -0.75 -1.80
N LEU A 56 -6.54 -1.09 -3.08
CA LEU A 56 -5.43 -0.97 -4.03
C LEU A 56 -4.87 0.45 -4.06
N ARG A 57 -5.76 1.47 -4.14
CA ARG A 57 -5.36 2.88 -4.11
C ARG A 57 -4.54 3.21 -2.86
N TYR A 58 -4.95 2.69 -1.70
CA TYR A 58 -4.21 2.91 -0.47
C TYR A 58 -2.79 2.31 -0.53
N TRP A 59 -2.63 1.06 -0.97
CA TRP A 59 -1.31 0.43 -1.07
C TRP A 59 -0.41 1.09 -2.11
N VAL A 60 -0.98 1.61 -3.20
CA VAL A 60 -0.26 2.45 -4.16
C VAL A 60 0.25 3.73 -3.49
N ASN A 61 -0.58 4.41 -2.68
CA ASN A 61 -0.13 5.60 -1.95
C ASN A 61 0.98 5.25 -0.95
N VAL A 62 0.91 4.09 -0.28
CA VAL A 62 2.00 3.60 0.59
C VAL A 62 3.29 3.42 -0.21
N ARG A 63 3.23 2.77 -1.38
CA ARG A 63 4.40 2.61 -2.26
C ARG A 63 5.03 3.95 -2.61
N ASP A 64 4.20 4.91 -3.03
CA ASP A 64 4.68 6.22 -3.42
C ASP A 64 5.34 6.96 -2.24
N SER A 65 4.78 6.82 -1.03
CA SER A 65 5.39 7.36 0.19
C SER A 65 6.69 6.64 0.58
N LEU A 66 6.79 5.33 0.39
CA LEU A 66 8.03 4.57 0.60
C LEU A 66 9.12 4.99 -0.39
N HIS A 67 8.76 5.24 -1.65
CA HIS A 67 9.70 5.72 -2.67
C HIS A 67 10.12 7.18 -2.47
N ALA A 68 9.24 8.00 -1.88
CA ALA A 68 9.51 9.39 -1.54
C ALA A 68 10.13 9.58 -0.16
N TRP A 69 10.35 8.49 0.60
CA TRP A 69 10.89 8.57 1.95
C TRP A 69 12.32 9.12 1.93
N GLU A 70 12.61 10.02 2.87
CA GLU A 70 13.94 10.57 3.10
C GLU A 70 14.15 10.78 4.60
N LYS A 71 15.34 10.42 5.10
CA LYS A 71 15.69 10.58 6.52
C LYS A 71 15.49 12.03 6.99
N GLY A 72 14.71 12.20 8.06
CA GLY A 72 14.47 13.50 8.69
C GLY A 72 13.44 14.38 7.98
N LYS A 73 12.77 13.91 6.92
CA LYS A 73 11.62 14.59 6.32
C LYS A 73 10.30 13.94 6.78
N PRO A 74 9.25 14.74 6.98
CA PRO A 74 7.93 14.20 7.30
C PRO A 74 7.37 13.42 6.11
N VAL A 75 6.81 12.25 6.39
CA VAL A 75 6.18 11.40 5.39
C VAL A 75 4.77 11.93 5.11
N VAL A 76 4.51 12.30 3.85
CA VAL A 76 3.18 12.78 3.44
C VAL A 76 2.46 11.68 2.69
N MET A 77 1.34 11.21 3.25
CA MET A 77 0.40 10.32 2.55
C MET A 77 -0.86 11.09 2.18
N VAL A 78 -1.25 11.04 0.91
CA VAL A 78 -2.50 11.63 0.41
C VAL A 78 -3.65 10.63 0.66
N HIS A 79 -4.80 11.12 1.17
CA HIS A 79 -5.96 10.30 1.53
C HIS A 79 -7.06 10.33 0.45
#